data_AF-A0AAV5SX19-F1
#
_entry.id   AF-A0AAV5SX19-F1
#
_cell.length_a   1.000
_cell.length_b   1.000
_cell.length_c   1.000
_cell.angle_alpha   90.00
_cell.angle_beta   90.00
_cell.angle_gamma   90.00
#
_symmetry.space_group_name_H-M   'P 1'
#
loop_
_entity.id
_entity.type
_entity.pdbx_description
1 polymer ?
#
loop_
_entity_poly.entity_id
_entity_poly.type
_entity_poly.pdbx_seq_one_letter_code
_entity_poly.pdbx_strand_id
1 'polypeptide(L)'
;IGATLSIECTYTRGNPVAEGSPLCGFCSLCWGYRQLPEEYYPTYVNEVMCSSDTTCLKGYGQCSPVTRSVNVLRKRFDESGSFEWEQVAIDIVVSCECQV
;
A
#
# COMPACT_ATOMS: atom_id res chain seq x y z
N ILE A 1 -8.78 -4.63 5.88
CA ILE A 1 -8.46 -5.73 6.83
C ILE A 1 -7.05 -5.51 7.35
N GLY A 2 -6.78 -5.84 8.62
CA GLY A 2 -5.46 -5.59 9.22
C GLY A 2 -5.20 -4.11 9.52
N ALA A 3 -3.95 -3.81 9.90
CA ALA A 3 -3.48 -2.46 10.20
C ALA A 3 -2.27 -2.10 9.32
N THR A 4 -2.25 -0.89 8.77
CA THR A 4 -1.13 -0.38 7.97
C THR A 4 -0.20 0.45 8.85
N LEU A 5 1.09 0.17 8.78
CA LEU A 5 2.14 0.88 9.52
C LEU A 5 3.16 1.47 8.54
N SER A 6 3.55 2.72 8.78
CA SER A 6 4.61 3.40 8.04
C SER A 6 5.98 3.00 8.58
N ILE A 7 6.91 2.71 7.68
CA ILE A 7 8.34 2.53 7.97
C ILE A 7 9.06 3.88 7.83
N GLU A 8 8.87 4.56 6.70
CA GLU A 8 9.60 5.79 6.38
C GLU A 8 8.80 6.70 5.43
N CYS A 9 8.85 8.01 5.65
CA CYS A 9 8.12 9.03 4.90
C CYS A 9 9.05 10.02 4.18
N THR A 10 10.11 9.55 3.55
CA THR A 10 11.10 10.40 2.86
C THR A 10 10.77 10.66 1.40
N TYR A 11 9.82 9.92 0.80
CA TYR A 11 9.37 10.17 -0.56
C TYR A 11 8.44 11.39 -0.62
N THR A 12 9.02 12.54 -0.98
CA THR A 12 8.31 13.82 -1.02
C THR A 12 8.15 14.30 -2.46
N ARG A 13 6.95 14.77 -2.81
CA ARG A 13 6.65 15.39 -4.10
C ARG A 13 7.69 16.45 -4.45
N GLY A 14 8.21 16.40 -5.67
CA GLY A 14 9.20 17.34 -6.19
C GLY A 14 10.65 17.04 -5.81
N ASN A 15 10.89 16.14 -4.85
CA ASN A 15 12.25 15.65 -4.58
C ASN A 15 12.63 14.55 -5.58
N PRO A 16 13.94 14.38 -5.87
CA PRO A 16 14.43 13.24 -6.63
C PRO A 16 13.96 11.90 -6.04
N VAL A 17 13.52 10.97 -6.89
CA VAL A 17 13.06 9.64 -6.44
C VAL A 17 14.19 8.76 -5.88
N ALA A 18 15.43 9.10 -6.20
CA ALA A 18 16.64 8.50 -5.68
C ALA A 18 17.78 9.54 -5.76
N GLU A 19 18.84 9.33 -4.98
CA GLU A 19 20.03 10.18 -5.04
C GLU A 19 20.59 10.25 -6.46
N GLY A 20 20.78 11.47 -6.97
CA GLY A 20 21.25 11.70 -8.35
C GLY A 20 20.22 11.47 -9.46
N SER A 21 18.97 11.09 -9.14
CA SER A 21 17.92 10.90 -10.14
C SER A 21 17.42 12.25 -10.69
N PRO A 22 17.24 12.39 -12.02
CA PRO A 22 16.55 13.55 -12.60
C PRO A 22 15.02 13.45 -12.49
N LEU A 23 14.49 12.28 -12.10
CA LEU A 23 13.06 12.03 -11.97
C LEU A 23 12.59 12.40 -10.57
N CYS A 24 11.43 13.06 -10.48
CA CYS A 24 10.76 13.37 -9.23
C CYS A 24 9.33 12.83 -9.22
N GLY A 25 8.81 12.51 -8.04
CA GLY A 25 7.42 12.10 -7.86
C GLY A 25 6.48 13.31 -7.85
N PHE A 26 5.27 13.13 -8.38
CA PHE A 26 4.21 14.16 -8.33
C PHE A 26 3.35 14.09 -7.06
N CYS A 27 3.51 13.02 -6.26
CA CYS A 27 2.79 12.80 -5.01
C CYS A 27 3.77 12.38 -3.92
N SER A 28 3.50 12.75 -2.68
CA SER A 28 4.25 12.26 -1.52
C SER A 28 3.66 10.94 -1.02
N LEU A 29 4.51 10.04 -0.54
CA LEU A 29 4.09 8.77 0.07
C LEU A 29 5.02 8.35 1.21
N CYS A 30 4.52 7.45 2.05
CA CYS A 30 5.32 6.72 3.02
C CYS A 30 5.42 5.25 2.60
N TRP A 31 6.61 4.69 2.71
CA TRP A 31 6.83 3.25 2.64
C TRP A 31 6.24 2.60 3.89
N GLY A 32 5.58 1.45 3.72
CA GLY A 32 4.93 0.78 4.82
C GLY A 32 4.66 -0.69 4.55
N TYR A 33 3.95 -1.28 5.48
CA TYR A 33 3.39 -2.61 5.34
C TYR A 33 2.05 -2.68 6.04
N ARG A 34 1.23 -3.64 5.60
CA ARG A 34 -0.01 -4.01 6.25
C ARG A 34 0.22 -5.31 7.01
N GLN A 35 -0.05 -5.30 8.31
CA GLN A 35 -0.14 -6.49 9.12
C GLN A 35 -1.57 -7.04 9.03
N LEU A 36 -1.72 -8.20 8.40
CA LEU A 36 -2.95 -8.97 8.36
C LEU A 36 -3.17 -9.73 9.68
N PRO A 37 -4.41 -10.15 9.99
CA PRO A 37 -4.68 -11.02 11.13
C PRO A 37 -3.87 -12.34 11.07
N GLU A 38 -3.69 -13.00 12.22
CA GLU A 38 -2.88 -14.23 12.35
C GLU A 38 -3.42 -15.43 11.55
N GLU A 39 -4.67 -15.34 11.09
CA GLU A 39 -5.29 -16.31 10.20
C GLU A 39 -4.86 -16.15 8.74
N TYR A 40 -4.04 -15.15 8.41
CA TYR A 40 -3.60 -14.86 7.04
C TYR A 40 -2.12 -15.14 6.83
N TYR A 41 -1.79 -15.58 5.61
CA TYR A 41 -0.42 -15.77 5.14
C TYR A 41 -0.21 -15.19 3.73
N PRO A 42 0.85 -14.40 3.49
CA PRO A 42 1.79 -13.88 4.49
C PRO A 42 1.09 -12.89 5.44
N THR A 43 1.52 -12.84 6.71
CA THR A 43 0.96 -11.90 7.70
C THR A 43 1.32 -10.46 7.40
N TYR A 44 2.44 -10.21 6.70
CA TYR A 44 2.89 -8.88 6.32
C TYR A 44 2.84 -8.74 4.81
N VAL A 45 2.23 -7.65 4.34
CA VAL A 45 2.14 -7.32 2.91
C VAL A 45 2.69 -5.93 2.69
N ASN A 46 3.56 -5.76 1.70
CA ASN A 46 4.11 -4.45 1.33
C ASN A 46 3.00 -3.53 0.84
N GLU A 47 2.99 -2.30 1.33
CA GLU A 47 2.00 -1.28 0.98
C GLU A 47 2.64 0.10 1.08
N VAL A 48 2.14 1.07 0.33
CA VAL A 48 2.50 2.49 0.52
C VAL A 48 1.31 3.27 1.07
N MET A 49 1.59 4.34 1.80
CA MET A 49 0.57 5.24 2.32
C MET A 49 0.69 6.59 1.61
N CYS A 50 -0.37 7.04 0.94
CA CYS A 50 -0.37 8.36 0.31
C CYS A 50 -0.46 9.46 1.37
N SER A 51 0.21 10.58 1.10
CA SER A 51 0.14 11.76 1.96
C SER A 51 -1.28 12.35 1.99
N SER A 52 -1.61 13.03 3.08
CA SER A 52 -2.83 13.84 3.19
C SER A 52 -2.79 15.10 2.32
N ASP A 53 -1.61 15.58 1.92
CA ASP A 53 -1.52 16.58 0.84
C ASP A 53 -1.80 15.89 -0.49
N THR A 54 -3.05 16.00 -0.92
CA THR A 54 -3.53 15.39 -2.16
C THR A 54 -3.31 16.28 -3.37
N THR A 55 -2.74 17.48 -3.23
CA THR A 55 -2.52 18.34 -4.41
C THR A 55 -1.36 17.82 -5.25
N CYS A 56 -1.42 17.98 -6.56
CA CYS A 56 -0.27 17.81 -7.44
C CYS A 56 -0.35 18.75 -8.65
N LEU A 57 0.74 18.86 -9.43
CA LEU A 57 0.83 19.76 -10.59
C LEU A 57 0.37 21.20 -10.28
N LYS A 58 0.79 21.80 -9.16
CA LYS A 58 0.36 23.14 -8.72
C LYS A 58 -1.16 23.32 -8.60
N GLY A 59 -1.89 22.24 -8.27
CA GLY A 59 -3.34 22.25 -8.07
C GLY A 59 -4.16 21.87 -9.31
N TYR A 60 -3.51 21.56 -10.44
CA TYR A 60 -4.19 21.06 -11.62
C TYR A 60 -4.54 19.56 -11.55
N GLY A 61 -4.05 18.84 -10.53
CA GLY A 61 -4.38 17.43 -10.32
C GLY A 61 -4.48 17.06 -8.86
N GLN A 62 -4.95 15.83 -8.62
CA GLN A 62 -5.08 15.23 -7.30
C GLN A 62 -4.34 13.89 -7.22
N CYS A 63 -3.60 13.70 -6.12
CA CYS A 63 -2.95 12.46 -5.76
C CYS A 63 -3.98 11.46 -5.23
N SER A 64 -4.04 10.30 -5.88
CA SER A 64 -4.91 9.20 -5.49
C SER A 64 -4.11 7.91 -5.29
N PRO A 65 -4.51 7.07 -4.31
CA PRO A 65 -3.90 5.75 -4.14
C PRO A 65 -4.24 4.86 -5.34
N VAL A 66 -3.23 4.18 -5.87
CA VAL A 66 -3.42 3.10 -6.84
C VAL A 66 -3.40 1.80 -6.09
N THR A 67 -4.47 1.04 -6.26
CA THR A 67 -4.63 -0.26 -5.61
C THR A 67 -4.35 -1.40 -6.59
N ARG A 68 -3.87 -2.51 -6.04
CA ARG A 68 -3.72 -3.77 -6.76
C ARG A 68 -4.26 -4.90 -5.90
N SER A 69 -5.05 -5.77 -6.53
CA SER A 69 -5.48 -7.01 -5.91
C SER A 69 -4.32 -8.00 -5.87
N VAL A 70 -4.03 -8.53 -4.68
CA VAL A 70 -3.06 -9.59 -4.45
C VAL A 70 -3.74 -10.78 -3.78
N ASN A 71 -3.24 -11.98 -4.06
CA ASN A 71 -3.75 -13.19 -3.45
C ASN A 71 -2.98 -13.48 -2.16
N VAL A 72 -3.73 -13.72 -1.08
CA VAL A 72 -3.22 -14.19 0.21
C VAL A 72 -3.97 -15.46 0.61
N LEU A 73 -3.39 -16.23 1.52
CA LEU A 73 -4.04 -17.40 2.09
C LEU A 73 -4.72 -17.00 3.39
N ARG A 74 -5.93 -17.51 3.61
CA ARG A 74 -6.70 -17.36 4.85
C ARG A 74 -7.01 -18.75 5.40
N LYS A 75 -6.85 -18.94 6.70
CA LYS A 75 -7.33 -20.15 7.38
C LYS A 75 -8.85 -20.16 7.39
N ARG A 76 -9.44 -21.20 6.80
CA ARG A 76 -10.86 -21.52 6.87
C ARG A 76 -11.03 -22.69 7.84
N PHE A 77 -11.65 -22.44 8.99
CA PHE A 77 -11.89 -23.44 10.01
C PHE A 77 -13.19 -24.20 9.74
N ASP A 78 -13.17 -25.52 9.95
CA ASP A 78 -14.36 -26.36 9.94
C ASP A 78 -15.01 -26.45 11.34
N GLU A 79 -16.14 -27.16 11.43
CA GLU A 79 -16.86 -27.36 12.70
C GLU A 79 -16.06 -28.18 13.72
N SER A 80 -15.04 -28.93 13.29
CA SER A 80 -14.16 -29.73 14.14
C SER A 80 -12.96 -28.95 14.69
N GLY A 81 -12.75 -27.71 14.22
CA GLY A 81 -11.61 -26.86 14.57
C GLY A 81 -10.36 -27.12 13.73
N SER A 82 -10.44 -28.00 12.72
CA SER A 82 -9.39 -28.17 11.72
C SER A 82 -9.46 -27.01 10.71
N PHE A 83 -8.35 -26.69 10.02
CA PHE A 83 -8.36 -25.62 9.03
C PHE A 83 -7.75 -26.05 7.70
N GLU A 84 -8.29 -25.45 6.64
CA GLU A 84 -7.71 -25.49 5.31
C GLU A 84 -7.33 -24.08 4.86
N TRP A 85 -6.33 -23.98 3.98
CA TRP A 85 -5.96 -22.71 3.36
C TRP A 85 -6.89 -22.39 2.20
N GLU A 86 -7.55 -21.25 2.28
CA GLU A 86 -8.36 -20.69 1.20
C GLU A 86 -7.63 -19.48 0.61
N GLN A 87 -7.52 -19.42 -0.72
CA GLN A 87 -6.96 -18.26 -1.39
C GLN A 87 -8.01 -17.15 -1.48
N VAL A 88 -7.67 -15.97 -0.99
CA VAL A 88 -8.53 -14.78 -1.03
C VAL A 88 -7.79 -13.59 -1.64
N ALA A 89 -8.50 -12.76 -2.39
CA ALA A 89 -7.95 -11.53 -2.95
C ALA A 89 -8.12 -10.38 -1.94
N ILE A 90 -7.07 -9.59 -1.76
CA ILE A 90 -7.10 -8.34 -0.99
C ILE A 90 -6.52 -7.21 -1.83
N ASP A 91 -7.05 -6.01 -1.67
CA ASP A 91 -6.49 -4.82 -2.31
C ASP A 91 -5.47 -4.14 -1.40
N ILE A 92 -4.30 -3.86 -1.97
CA ILE A 92 -3.22 -3.10 -1.33
C ILE A 92 -2.90 -1.86 -2.15
N VAL A 93 -2.51 -0.77 -1.49
CA VAL A 93 -2.04 0.44 -2.16
C VAL A 93 -0.57 0.22 -2.57
N VAL A 94 -0.30 0.30 -3.87
CA VAL A 94 1.03 0.03 -4.44
C VAL A 94 1.77 1.31 -4.87
N SER A 95 1.03 2.38 -5.16
CA SER A 95 1.59 3.69 -5.52
C SER A 95 0.59 4.81 -5.22
N CYS A 96 1.07 6.05 -5.32
CA CYS A 96 0.26 7.26 -5.24
C CYS A 96 0.50 8.06 -6.52
N GLU A 97 -0.55 8.28 -7.29
CA GLU A 97 -0.44 8.86 -8.63
C GLU A 97 -1.23 10.16 -8.74
N CYS A 98 -0.65 11.11 -9.47
CA CYS A 98 -1.29 12.38 -9.77
C CYS A 98 -2.25 12.19 -10.95
N GLN A 99 -3.53 12.48 -10.75
CA GLN A 99 -4.59 12.38 -11.73
C GLN A 99 -5.13 13.79 -12.04
N VAL A 100 -5.43 14.05 -13.32
CA VAL A 100 -5.96 15.33 -13.83
C VAL A 100 -7.39 15.13 -14.29
#